data_AF-A0A7Y5DJK9-F1
#
_entry.id   AF-A0A7Y5DJK9-F1
#
_cell.length_a   1.000
_cell.length_b   1.000
_cell.length_c   1.000
_cell.angle_alpha   90.00
_cell.angle_beta   90.00
_cell.angle_gamma   90.00
#
_symmetry.space_group_name_H-M   'P 1'
#
loop_
_entity.id
_entity.type
_entity.pdbx_description
1 polymer ?
#
loop_
_entity_poly.entity_id
_entity_poly.type
_entity_poly.pdbx_seq_one_letter_code
_entity_poly.pdbx_strand_id
1 'polypeptide(L)'
;MQPETEQASTLNNIAAIHFGRKEYEQAIKLTSQAIVIERRNGNAHNTAILQINLGGILNKDKQYAAAEKELLAGLSAIRLVGDKNWEASACKALGLLALAQKQPVDHLGPNDWFTKAEALYREIGDTAKANEIANLLARK
;
A
#
# COMPACT_ATOMS: atom_id res chain seq x y z
N MET A 1 -0.79 15.38 -24.11
CA MET A 1 0.08 14.45 -23.36
C MET A 1 -0.66 13.89 -22.14
N GLN A 2 -1.82 13.22 -22.32
CA GLN A 2 -2.69 12.78 -21.22
C GLN A 2 -3.26 11.33 -21.27
N PRO A 3 -3.22 10.56 -22.39
CA PRO A 3 -3.92 9.26 -22.43
C PRO A 3 -3.27 8.19 -21.54
N GLU A 4 -1.95 8.28 -21.29
CA GLU A 4 -1.21 7.26 -20.54
C GLU A 4 -1.51 7.32 -19.03
N THR A 5 -1.71 8.50 -18.44
CA THR A 5 -2.10 8.65 -17.03
C THR A 5 -3.54 8.17 -16.78
N GLU A 6 -4.46 8.50 -17.70
CA GLU A 6 -5.83 7.96 -17.66
C GLU A 6 -5.84 6.43 -17.80
N GLN A 7 -4.94 5.89 -18.63
CA GLN A 7 -4.77 4.46 -18.77
C GLN A 7 -4.26 3.81 -17.47
N ALA A 8 -3.27 4.39 -16.80
CA ALA A 8 -2.74 3.85 -15.53
C ALA A 8 -3.80 3.83 -14.43
N SER A 9 -4.55 4.93 -14.26
CA SER A 9 -5.65 4.99 -13.29
C SER A 9 -6.77 4.00 -13.60
N THR A 10 -7.11 3.84 -14.88
CA THR A 10 -8.09 2.84 -15.34
C THR A 10 -7.63 1.42 -15.01
N LEU A 11 -6.38 1.07 -15.31
CA LEU A 11 -5.81 -0.24 -14.98
C LEU A 11 -5.85 -0.51 -13.47
N ASN A 12 -5.50 0.47 -12.64
CA ASN A 12 -5.56 0.33 -11.20
C ASN A 12 -6.99 0.12 -10.68
N ASN A 13 -7.98 0.80 -11.26
CA ASN A 13 -9.39 0.60 -10.90
C ASN A 13 -9.88 -0.81 -11.27
N ILE A 14 -9.51 -1.32 -12.45
CA ILE A 14 -9.83 -2.70 -12.87
C ILE A 14 -9.10 -3.71 -11.95
N ALA A 15 -7.84 -3.43 -11.57
CA ALA A 15 -7.11 -4.26 -10.62
C ALA A 15 -7.82 -4.35 -9.27
N ALA A 16 -8.37 -3.24 -8.77
CA ALA A 16 -9.16 -3.22 -7.52
C ALA A 16 -10.44 -4.09 -7.62
N ILE A 17 -11.09 -4.12 -8.79
CA ILE A 17 -12.25 -5.00 -9.03
C ILE A 17 -11.83 -6.47 -8.97
N HIS A 18 -10.77 -6.85 -9.67
CA HIS A 18 -10.23 -8.22 -9.62
C HIS A 18 -9.79 -8.61 -8.21
N PHE A 19 -9.15 -7.68 -7.48
CA PHE A 19 -8.79 -7.89 -6.08
C PHE A 19 -10.01 -8.16 -5.19
N GLY A 20 -11.09 -7.41 -5.37
CA GLY A 20 -12.37 -7.64 -4.66
C GLY A 20 -12.99 -9.01 -4.97
N ARG A 21 -12.74 -9.55 -6.17
CA ARG A 21 -13.12 -10.91 -6.58
C ARG A 21 -12.12 -11.99 -6.17
N LYS A 22 -11.03 -11.63 -5.48
CA LYS A 22 -9.91 -12.50 -5.10
C LYS A 22 -9.14 -13.08 -6.31
N GLU A 23 -9.24 -12.44 -7.46
CA GLU A 23 -8.51 -12.78 -8.68
C GLU A 23 -7.12 -12.11 -8.65
N TYR A 24 -6.28 -12.55 -7.69
CA TYR A 24 -5.05 -11.84 -7.34
C TYR A 24 -4.04 -11.76 -8.47
N GLU A 25 -3.86 -12.82 -9.26
CA GLU A 25 -2.96 -12.84 -10.42
C GLU A 25 -3.29 -11.72 -11.41
N GLN A 26 -4.58 -11.55 -11.72
CA GLN A 26 -5.04 -10.52 -12.64
C GLN A 26 -4.88 -9.12 -12.05
N ALA A 27 -5.15 -8.95 -10.75
CA ALA A 27 -4.91 -7.69 -10.05
C ALA A 27 -3.42 -7.30 -10.06
N ILE A 28 -2.51 -8.25 -9.76
CA ILE A 28 -1.05 -8.07 -9.80
C ILE A 28 -0.61 -7.62 -11.19
N LYS A 29 -1.07 -8.30 -12.24
CA LYS A 29 -0.72 -7.97 -13.63
C LYS A 29 -1.13 -6.56 -14.00
N LEU A 30 -2.37 -6.17 -13.68
CA LEU A 30 -2.92 -4.86 -14.02
C LEU A 30 -2.23 -3.73 -13.23
N THR A 31 -2.03 -3.90 -11.92
CA THR A 31 -1.31 -2.90 -11.11
C THR A 31 0.15 -2.77 -11.56
N SER A 32 0.82 -3.87 -11.90
CA SER A 32 2.20 -3.83 -12.44
C SER A 32 2.29 -3.07 -13.77
N GLN A 33 1.31 -3.23 -14.65
CA GLN A 33 1.24 -2.44 -15.89
C GLN A 33 1.05 -0.95 -15.61
N ALA A 34 0.18 -0.59 -14.65
CA ALA A 34 0.00 0.80 -14.24
C ALA A 34 1.30 1.42 -13.69
N ILE A 35 2.08 0.66 -12.90
CA ILE A 35 3.39 1.09 -12.37
C ILE A 35 4.36 1.41 -13.51
N VAL A 36 4.43 0.56 -14.54
CA VAL A 36 5.30 0.79 -15.71
C VAL A 36 4.93 2.09 -16.41
N ILE A 37 3.63 2.37 -16.56
CA ILE A 37 3.16 3.60 -17.20
C ILE A 37 3.53 4.84 -16.36
N GLU A 38 3.21 4.86 -15.07
CA GLU A 38 3.50 6.02 -14.21
C GLU A 38 5.00 6.27 -14.06
N ARG A 39 5.82 5.22 -14.07
CA ARG A 39 7.28 5.34 -14.09
C ARG A 39 7.77 5.99 -15.39
N ARG A 40 7.21 5.61 -16.55
CA ARG A 40 7.54 6.24 -17.84
C ARG A 40 7.12 7.71 -17.89
N ASN A 41 6.02 8.04 -17.22
CA ASN A 41 5.52 9.40 -17.10
C ASN A 41 6.29 10.25 -16.06
N GLY A 42 7.22 9.65 -15.32
CA GLY A 42 7.97 10.34 -14.26
C GLY A 42 7.12 10.69 -13.02
N ASN A 43 5.95 10.08 -12.87
CA ASN A 43 5.05 10.37 -11.76
C ASN A 43 5.40 9.49 -10.54
N ALA A 44 6.35 9.96 -9.74
CA ALA A 44 6.84 9.25 -8.57
C ALA A 44 5.74 9.05 -7.50
N HIS A 45 4.84 10.02 -7.33
CA HIS A 45 3.74 9.93 -6.35
C HIS A 45 2.74 8.83 -6.73
N ASN A 46 2.24 8.81 -7.97
CA ASN A 46 1.35 7.74 -8.42
C ASN A 46 2.05 6.37 -8.45
N THR A 47 3.33 6.33 -8.85
CA THR A 47 4.12 5.09 -8.79
C THR A 47 4.16 4.52 -7.38
N ALA A 48 4.44 5.37 -6.37
CA ALA A 48 4.48 4.96 -4.96
C ALA A 48 3.13 4.40 -4.48
N ILE A 49 2.02 5.07 -4.83
CA ILE A 49 0.66 4.63 -4.50
C ILE A 49 0.39 3.24 -5.09
N LEU A 50 0.75 3.02 -6.36
CA LEU A 50 0.53 1.74 -7.03
C LEU A 50 1.40 0.64 -6.43
N GLN A 51 2.62 0.94 -5.97
CA GLN A 51 3.46 -0.03 -5.25
C GLN A 51 2.86 -0.40 -3.89
N ILE A 52 2.29 0.56 -3.16
CA ILE A 52 1.58 0.28 -1.90
C ILE A 52 0.38 -0.64 -2.17
N ASN A 53 -0.40 -0.37 -3.22
CA ASN A 53 -1.52 -1.22 -3.62
C ASN A 53 -1.06 -2.63 -4.03
N LEU A 54 -0.01 -2.72 -4.86
CA LEU A 54 0.56 -4.00 -5.29
C LEU A 54 1.05 -4.83 -4.10
N GLY A 55 1.72 -4.20 -3.15
CA GLY A 55 2.14 -4.85 -1.90
C GLY A 55 0.96 -5.40 -1.09
N GLY A 56 -0.15 -4.66 -1.02
CA GLY A 56 -1.39 -5.14 -0.41
C GLY A 56 -1.99 -6.36 -1.13
N ILE A 57 -1.99 -6.37 -2.46
CA ILE A 57 -2.47 -7.48 -3.28
C ILE A 57 -1.58 -8.72 -3.08
N LEU A 58 -0.26 -8.56 -3.17
CA LEU A 58 0.73 -9.63 -2.98
C LEU A 58 0.63 -10.25 -1.58
N ASN A 59 0.38 -9.44 -0.55
CA ASN A 59 0.15 -9.95 0.79
C ASN A 59 -1.09 -10.86 0.86
N LYS A 60 -2.20 -10.49 0.20
CA LYS A 60 -3.39 -11.34 0.13
C LYS A 60 -3.15 -12.63 -0.66
N ASP A 61 -2.29 -12.57 -1.66
CA ASP A 61 -1.84 -13.73 -2.43
C ASP A 61 -0.72 -14.54 -1.72
N LYS A 62 -0.33 -14.16 -0.49
CA LYS A 62 0.72 -14.78 0.32
C LYS A 62 2.13 -14.72 -0.28
N GLN A 63 2.36 -13.83 -1.23
CA GLN A 63 3.68 -13.54 -1.78
C GLN A 63 4.43 -12.53 -0.89
N TYR A 64 4.75 -12.94 0.34
CA TYR A 64 5.19 -12.02 1.41
C TYR A 64 6.47 -11.25 1.08
N ALA A 65 7.51 -11.92 0.54
CA ALA A 65 8.76 -11.25 0.19
C ALA A 65 8.60 -10.19 -0.90
N ALA A 66 7.74 -10.47 -1.90
CA ALA A 66 7.41 -9.50 -2.93
C ALA A 66 6.57 -8.34 -2.38
N ALA A 67 5.62 -8.63 -1.48
CA ALA A 67 4.83 -7.62 -0.79
C ALA A 67 5.71 -6.68 0.02
N GLU A 68 6.66 -7.20 0.80
CA GLU A 68 7.59 -6.40 1.60
C GLU A 68 8.38 -5.43 0.73
N LYS A 69 8.96 -5.94 -0.36
CA LYS A 69 9.73 -5.12 -1.30
C LYS A 69 8.91 -3.96 -1.86
N GLU A 70 7.69 -4.23 -2.35
CA GLU A 70 6.86 -3.18 -2.96
C GLU A 70 6.34 -2.18 -1.91
N LEU A 71 5.94 -2.65 -0.72
CA LEU A 71 5.48 -1.77 0.35
C LEU A 71 6.60 -0.85 0.86
N LEU A 72 7.82 -1.35 1.05
CA LEU A 72 8.95 -0.53 1.50
C LEU A 72 9.39 0.46 0.42
N ALA A 73 9.41 0.05 -0.85
CA ALA A 73 9.70 0.96 -1.96
C ALA A 73 8.65 2.09 -2.05
N GLY A 74 7.36 1.75 -1.99
CA GLY A 74 6.27 2.71 -1.99
C GLY A 74 6.31 3.64 -0.77
N LEU A 75 6.58 3.11 0.43
CA LEU A 75 6.73 3.90 1.65
C LEU A 75 7.90 4.90 1.55
N SER A 76 9.05 4.46 1.04
CA SER A 76 10.19 5.35 0.87
C SER A 76 9.87 6.50 -0.09
N ALA A 77 9.21 6.20 -1.21
CA ALA A 77 8.85 7.21 -2.20
C ALA A 77 7.76 8.17 -1.69
N ILE A 78 6.74 7.66 -0.99
CA ILE A 78 5.63 8.48 -0.49
C ILE A 78 6.08 9.46 0.62
N ARG A 79 7.05 9.05 1.44
CA ARG A 79 7.69 9.92 2.43
C ARG A 79 8.41 11.10 1.79
N LEU A 80 9.12 10.87 0.69
CA LEU A 80 9.87 11.92 -0.03
C LEU A 80 8.94 12.99 -0.60
N VAL A 81 7.73 12.62 -1.01
CA VAL A 81 6.73 13.55 -1.55
C VAL A 81 5.80 14.13 -0.47
N GLY A 82 5.91 13.67 0.78
CA GLY A 82 5.21 14.25 1.93
C GLY A 82 3.71 13.92 2.03
N ASP A 83 3.23 12.88 1.33
CA ASP A 83 1.82 12.46 1.42
C ASP A 83 1.60 11.57 2.65
N LYS A 84 1.23 12.21 3.76
CA LYS A 84 1.01 11.55 5.05
C LYS A 84 -0.16 10.56 5.04
N ASN A 85 -1.18 10.76 4.20
CA ASN A 85 -2.32 9.83 4.13
C ASN A 85 -1.89 8.50 3.49
N TRP A 86 -1.10 8.56 2.42
CA TRP A 86 -0.55 7.34 1.81
C TRP A 86 0.61 6.76 2.62
N GLU A 87 1.39 7.57 3.34
CA GLU A 87 2.36 7.08 4.31
C GLU A 87 1.68 6.24 5.41
N ALA A 88 0.58 6.74 5.99
CA ALA A 88 -0.20 6.02 6.97
C ALA A 88 -0.74 4.69 6.41
N SER A 89 -1.21 4.72 5.16
CA SER A 89 -1.74 3.54 4.46
C SER A 89 -0.65 2.49 4.21
N ALA A 90 0.57 2.91 3.85
CA ALA A 90 1.72 2.03 3.72
C ALA A 90 2.13 1.40 5.07
N CYS A 91 2.15 2.21 6.15
CA CYS A 91 2.43 1.71 7.49
C CYS A 91 1.39 0.66 7.93
N LYS A 92 0.09 0.92 7.69
CA LYS A 92 -0.98 -0.07 7.93
C LYS A 92 -0.73 -1.36 7.16
N ALA A 93 -0.38 -1.26 5.87
CA ALA A 93 -0.13 -2.43 5.03
C ALA A 93 1.06 -3.26 5.50
N LEU A 94 2.14 -2.62 5.97
CA LEU A 94 3.32 -3.28 6.55
C LEU A 94 2.97 -3.97 7.87
N GLY A 95 2.14 -3.36 8.72
CA GLY A 95 1.63 -4.02 9.93
C GLY A 95 0.80 -5.26 9.63
N LEU A 96 -0.07 -5.19 8.62
CA LEU A 96 -0.86 -6.33 8.14
C LEU A 96 0.02 -7.43 7.51
N LEU A 97 1.10 -7.05 6.81
CA LEU A 97 2.08 -8.00 6.28
C LEU A 97 2.80 -8.72 7.41
N ALA A 98 3.32 -7.98 8.39
CA ALA A 98 4.01 -8.55 9.55
C ALA A 98 3.11 -9.55 10.32
N LEU A 99 1.82 -9.23 10.49
CA LEU A 99 0.84 -10.18 11.04
C LEU A 99 0.67 -11.44 10.18
N ALA A 100 0.52 -11.26 8.86
CA ALA A 100 0.25 -12.36 7.94
C ALA A 100 1.43 -13.34 7.84
N GLN A 101 2.66 -12.83 7.76
CA GLN A 101 3.88 -13.63 7.70
C GLN A 101 4.38 -14.08 9.09
N LYS A 102 3.77 -13.57 10.17
CA LYS A 102 4.14 -13.83 11.57
C LYS A 102 5.61 -13.50 11.88
N GLN A 103 6.16 -12.52 11.18
CA GLN A 103 7.54 -12.06 11.34
C GLN A 103 7.59 -10.53 11.21
N PRO A 104 8.54 -9.87 11.90
CA PRO A 104 8.78 -8.44 11.72
C PRO A 104 9.07 -8.08 10.26
N VAL A 105 8.77 -6.83 9.89
CA VAL A 105 9.12 -6.22 8.60
C VAL A 105 9.95 -4.98 8.89
N ASP A 106 11.13 -4.86 8.26
CA ASP A 106 12.09 -3.77 8.52
C ASP A 106 12.37 -3.58 10.03
N HIS A 107 12.63 -4.69 10.72
CA HIS A 107 12.87 -4.77 12.18
C HIS A 107 11.70 -4.31 13.08
N LEU A 108 10.54 -3.98 12.51
CA LEU A 108 9.36 -3.52 13.24
C LEU A 108 8.30 -4.60 13.32
N GLY A 109 7.72 -4.74 14.51
CA GLY A 109 6.57 -5.60 14.73
C GLY A 109 5.29 -5.02 14.12
N PRO A 110 4.22 -5.82 14.03
CA PRO A 110 2.94 -5.36 13.50
C PRO A 110 2.37 -4.17 14.29
N ASN A 111 2.51 -4.18 15.62
CA ASN A 111 2.01 -3.09 16.46
C ASN A 111 2.78 -1.78 16.26
N ASP A 112 4.10 -1.84 16.06
CA ASP A 112 4.90 -0.64 15.79
C ASP A 112 4.47 0.03 14.49
N TRP A 113 4.18 -0.78 13.47
CA TRP A 113 3.64 -0.32 12.19
C TRP A 113 2.24 0.29 12.33
N PHE A 114 1.35 -0.34 13.11
CA PHE A 114 0.03 0.23 13.39
C PHE A 114 0.09 1.52 14.19
N THR A 115 0.97 1.63 15.20
CA THR A 115 1.15 2.87 15.95
C THR A 115 1.62 4.01 15.04
N LYS A 116 2.54 3.74 14.10
CA LYS A 116 2.94 4.73 13.07
C LYS A 116 1.76 5.16 12.19
N ALA A 117 0.97 4.20 11.70
CA ALA A 117 -0.21 4.50 10.88
C ALA A 117 -1.26 5.32 11.63
N GLU A 118 -1.56 4.97 12.88
CA GLU A 118 -2.50 5.70 13.74
C GLU A 118 -2.04 7.15 13.96
N ALA A 119 -0.77 7.35 14.33
CA ALA A 119 -0.21 8.67 14.58
C ALA A 119 -0.34 9.57 13.34
N LEU A 120 -0.01 9.05 12.15
CA LEU A 120 -0.13 9.79 10.91
C LEU A 120 -1.59 10.13 10.55
N TYR A 121 -2.53 9.19 10.73
CA TYR A 121 -3.95 9.48 10.53
C TYR A 121 -4.47 10.55 11.50
N ARG A 122 -4.03 10.52 12.78
CA ARG A 122 -4.37 11.57 13.75
C ARG A 122 -3.79 12.91 13.37
N GLU A 123 -2.55 12.94 12.89
CA GLU A 123 -1.86 14.16 12.47
C GLU A 123 -2.58 14.87 11.33
N ILE A 124 -3.14 14.12 10.37
CA ILE A 124 -3.93 14.69 9.25
C ILE A 124 -5.42 14.90 9.59
N GLY A 125 -5.83 14.64 10.83
CA GLY A 125 -7.22 14.80 11.29
C GLY A 125 -8.19 13.67 10.90
N ASP A 126 -7.71 12.57 10.30
CA ASP A 126 -8.52 11.40 9.95
C ASP A 126 -8.73 10.50 11.18
N THR A 127 -9.55 10.99 12.12
CA THR A 127 -9.84 10.30 13.37
C THR A 127 -10.57 8.97 13.18
N ALA A 128 -11.34 8.84 12.09
CA ALA A 128 -12.03 7.60 11.74
C ALA A 128 -11.04 6.48 11.41
N LYS A 129 -10.09 6.72 10.50
CA LYS A 129 -9.05 5.74 10.20
C LYS A 129 -8.12 5.49 11.38
N ALA A 130 -7.77 6.53 12.15
CA ALA A 130 -6.97 6.35 13.37
C ALA A 130 -7.63 5.37 14.35
N ASN A 131 -8.95 5.51 14.59
CA ASN A 131 -9.69 4.61 15.46
C ASN A 131 -9.82 3.19 14.86
N GLU A 132 -9.92 3.06 13.53
CA GLU A 132 -9.85 1.75 12.86
C GLU A 132 -8.52 1.04 13.17
N ILE A 133 -7.39 1.76 13.11
CA ILE A 133 -6.07 1.21 13.44
C ILE A 133 -5.96 0.86 14.93
N ALA A 134 -6.46 1.72 15.81
CA ALA A 134 -6.46 1.45 17.26
C ALA A 134 -7.22 0.15 17.59
N ASN A 135 -8.29 -0.16 16.86
CA ASN A 135 -9.01 -1.43 17.01
C ASN A 135 -8.17 -2.65 16.59
N LEU A 136 -7.24 -2.50 15.64
CA LEU A 136 -6.30 -3.57 15.27
C LEU A 136 -5.28 -3.83 16.38
N LEU A 137 -4.85 -2.80 17.11
CA LEU A 137 -3.96 -2.91 18.27
C LEU A 137 -4.65 -3.56 19.50
N ALA A 138 -5.96 -3.35 19.64
CA ALA A 138 -6.73 -3.80 20.81
C ALA A 138 -7.14 -5.28 20.78
N ARG A 139 -7.06 -5.95 19.61
CA ARG A 139 -7.38 -7.38 19.47
C ARG A 139 -6.23 -8.23 20.03
N LYS A 140 -6.26 -8.50 21.34
CA LYS A 140 -5.44 -9.52 22.02
C LYS A 140 -6.20 -10.82 22.17
#